data_AF-A0A087E9E1-F1
#
_entry.id   AF-A0A087E9E1-F1
#
_cell.length_a   1.000
_cell.length_b   1.000
_cell.length_c   1.000
_cell.angle_alpha   90.00
_cell.angle_beta   90.00
_cell.angle_gamma   90.00
#
_symmetry.space_group_name_H-M   'P 1'
#
loop_
_entity.id
_entity.type
_entity.pdbx_description
1 polymer ?
#
loop_
_entity_poly.entity_id
_entity_poly.type
_entity_poly.pdbx_seq_one_letter_code
_entity_poly.pdbx_strand_id
1 'polypeptide(L)'
;MIVGTVADQKVVQDIDDETDFTLSTVKVITTKKGDVGDKTVVVRQTGSTKNQTAGAIMKTGSTYLLFLVHSGLSGDLTSQYYVTGADAGIYLASTTAKAKAQTGSATEQDISGETFNRVNCNSGDNLHATLTVDEVPAS
;
A
#
# COMPACT_ATOMS: atom_id res chain seq x y z
N MET A 1 -1.86 2.91 9.18
CA MET A 1 -0.62 2.33 8.61
C MET A 1 -0.71 0.83 8.74
N ILE A 2 -0.44 0.13 7.66
CA ILE A 2 -0.60 -1.33 7.58
C ILE A 2 0.62 -1.98 6.94
N VAL A 3 0.77 -3.27 7.16
CA VAL A 3 1.56 -4.15 6.28
C VAL A 3 0.59 -5.12 5.59
N GLY A 4 0.71 -5.26 4.28
CA GLY A 4 -0.18 -6.13 3.52
C GLY A 4 0.34 -6.50 2.14
N THR A 5 -0.27 -7.54 1.56
CA THR A 5 0.06 -8.02 0.22
C THR A 5 -1.02 -7.62 -0.77
N VAL A 6 -0.62 -7.09 -1.92
CA VAL A 6 -1.55 -6.78 -3.02
C VAL A 6 -2.03 -8.08 -3.65
N ALA A 7 -3.30 -8.41 -3.46
CA ALA A 7 -3.90 -9.65 -3.97
C ALA A 7 -4.42 -9.51 -5.40
N ASP A 8 -4.97 -8.34 -5.72
CA ASP A 8 -5.55 -8.07 -7.03
C ASP A 8 -5.49 -6.57 -7.35
N GLN A 9 -5.53 -6.25 -8.65
CA GLN A 9 -5.55 -4.87 -9.13
C GLN A 9 -6.51 -4.72 -10.32
N LYS A 10 -7.19 -3.58 -10.38
CA LYS A 10 -7.96 -3.16 -11.54
C LYS A 10 -7.77 -1.68 -11.82
N VAL A 11 -7.95 -1.28 -13.08
CA VAL A 11 -7.95 0.12 -13.50
C VAL A 11 -9.39 0.59 -13.65
N VAL A 12 -9.69 1.79 -13.14
CA VAL A 12 -11.00 2.44 -13.22
C VAL A 12 -10.86 3.90 -13.64
N GLN A 13 -11.92 4.47 -14.19
CA GLN A 13 -12.09 5.90 -14.49
C GLN A 13 -13.45 6.31 -13.93
N ASP A 14 -13.53 6.47 -12.61
CA ASP A 14 -14.79 6.59 -11.85
C ASP A 14 -14.86 7.86 -10.98
N ILE A 15 -13.86 8.74 -11.09
CA ILE A 15 -13.85 10.08 -10.49
C ILE A 15 -14.04 11.14 -11.59
N ASP A 16 -13.38 10.95 -12.72
CA ASP A 16 -13.53 11.72 -13.95
C ASP A 16 -13.29 10.79 -15.17
N ASP A 17 -13.60 11.28 -16.37
CA ASP A 17 -13.59 10.52 -17.61
C ASP A 17 -12.19 10.42 -18.28
N GLU A 18 -11.16 11.01 -17.67
CA GLU A 18 -9.82 11.15 -18.28
C GLU A 18 -8.73 10.42 -17.48
N THR A 19 -8.91 10.33 -16.17
CA THR A 19 -7.88 9.91 -15.22
C THR A 19 -8.03 8.43 -14.89
N ASP A 20 -7.03 7.65 -15.29
CA ASP A 20 -6.88 6.28 -14.81
C ASP A 20 -6.61 6.28 -13.30
N PHE A 21 -7.26 5.39 -12.57
CA PHE A 21 -6.92 5.04 -11.21
C PHE A 21 -6.70 3.53 -11.08
N THR A 22 -5.58 3.15 -10.48
CA THR A 22 -5.33 1.76 -10.10
C THR A 22 -5.89 1.50 -8.71
N LEU A 23 -6.84 0.60 -8.61
CA LEU A 23 -7.37 0.09 -7.34
C LEU A 23 -6.66 -1.21 -6.99
N SER A 24 -6.00 -1.22 -5.84
CA SER A 24 -5.28 -2.37 -5.31
C SER A 24 -6.02 -2.95 -4.12
N THR A 25 -6.44 -4.20 -4.23
CA THR A 25 -6.99 -4.96 -3.11
C THR A 25 -5.84 -5.50 -2.27
N VAL A 26 -5.66 -4.96 -1.07
CA VAL A 26 -4.56 -5.30 -0.17
C VAL A 26 -5.09 -6.18 0.95
N LYS A 27 -4.59 -7.41 1.05
CA LYS A 27 -4.82 -8.29 2.20
C LYS A 27 -3.93 -7.82 3.35
N VAL A 28 -4.55 -7.38 4.43
CA VAL A 28 -3.86 -6.87 5.61
C VAL A 28 -3.24 -8.04 6.36
N ILE A 29 -1.92 -7.99 6.56
CA ILE A 29 -1.19 -8.92 7.43
C ILE A 29 -1.25 -8.40 8.87
N THR A 30 -1.01 -7.10 9.05
CA THR A 30 -1.08 -6.44 10.35
C THR A 30 -1.34 -4.95 10.24
N THR A 31 -1.97 -4.42 11.27
CA THR A 31 -2.21 -2.99 11.45
C THR A 31 -1.25 -2.48 12.52
N LYS A 32 -0.38 -1.55 12.13
CA LYS A 32 0.61 -0.98 13.03
C LYS A 32 0.16 0.35 13.63
N LYS A 33 -0.70 1.11 12.95
CA LYS A 33 -1.20 2.38 13.48
C LYS A 33 -2.57 2.71 12.92
N GLY A 34 -3.47 3.18 13.78
CA GLY A 34 -4.87 3.42 13.42
C GLY A 34 -5.66 2.11 13.34
N ASP A 35 -6.89 2.20 12.86
CA ASP A 35 -7.77 1.04 12.70
C ASP A 35 -8.17 0.91 11.23
N VAL A 36 -7.91 -0.26 10.66
CA VAL A 36 -8.49 -0.68 9.39
C VAL A 36 -9.36 -1.88 9.73
N GLY A 37 -10.65 -1.63 9.97
CA GLY A 37 -11.56 -2.63 10.55
C GLY A 37 -11.69 -3.96 9.80
N ASP A 38 -11.21 -4.02 8.55
CA ASP A 38 -11.26 -5.19 7.69
C ASP A 38 -9.89 -5.82 7.44
N LYS A 39 -9.87 -7.15 7.24
CA LYS A 39 -8.68 -7.90 6.80
C LYS A 39 -8.27 -7.60 5.35
N THR A 40 -9.02 -6.76 4.65
CA THR A 40 -8.73 -6.34 3.29
C THR A 40 -9.11 -4.89 3.13
N VAL A 41 -8.26 -4.11 2.48
CA VAL A 41 -8.53 -2.71 2.14
C VAL A 41 -8.34 -2.47 0.65
N VAL A 42 -9.03 -1.48 0.11
CA VAL A 42 -8.83 -1.02 -1.27
C VAL A 42 -8.00 0.26 -1.24
N VAL A 43 -6.83 0.22 -1.85
CA VAL A 43 -5.93 1.37 -1.98
C VAL A 43 -5.99 1.88 -3.41
N ARG A 44 -6.35 3.15 -3.55
CA ARG A 44 -6.43 3.87 -4.83
C ARG A 44 -5.12 4.62 -5.07
N GLN A 45 -4.58 4.47 -6.28
CA GLN A 45 -3.44 5.24 -6.77
C GLN A 45 -3.83 5.91 -8.10
N THR A 46 -3.45 7.17 -8.29
CA THR A 46 -3.64 7.86 -9.56
C THR A 46 -2.69 7.29 -10.61
N GLY A 47 -3.21 7.06 -11.81
CA GLY A 47 -2.50 6.45 -12.94
C GLY A 47 -2.67 4.94 -13.03
N SER A 48 -2.05 4.38 -14.06
CA SER A 48 -1.99 2.93 -14.32
C SER A 48 -0.59 2.51 -14.75
N THR A 49 -0.32 1.20 -14.79
CA THR A 49 0.96 0.70 -15.32
C THR A 49 1.17 1.03 -16.81
N LYS A 50 0.08 1.30 -17.55
CA LYS A 50 0.12 1.75 -18.95
C LYS A 50 0.28 3.26 -19.07
N ASN A 51 -0.33 4.02 -18.15
CA ASN A 51 -0.30 5.47 -18.09
C ASN A 51 0.17 5.92 -16.70
N GLN A 52 1.49 5.84 -16.45
CA GLN A 52 2.06 6.27 -15.18
C GLN A 52 2.11 7.80 -15.13
N THR A 53 1.07 8.41 -14.58
CA THR A 53 0.95 9.86 -14.43
C THR A 53 1.39 10.35 -13.05
N ALA A 54 1.33 9.49 -12.02
CA ALA A 54 1.62 9.87 -10.64
C ALA A 54 2.35 8.77 -9.86
N GLY A 55 3.68 8.77 -9.99
CA GLY A 55 4.56 7.97 -9.13
C GLY A 55 4.49 6.46 -9.34
N ALA A 56 5.11 5.72 -8.43
CA ALA A 56 5.21 4.26 -8.54
C ALA A 56 3.87 3.56 -8.20
N ILE A 57 3.39 2.72 -9.12
CA ILE A 57 2.22 1.86 -8.91
C ILE A 57 2.64 0.56 -8.18
N MET A 58 1.90 0.18 -7.15
CA MET A 58 2.10 -1.10 -6.45
C MET A 58 1.92 -2.29 -7.41
N LYS A 59 2.46 -3.46 -7.06
CA LYS A 59 2.41 -4.66 -7.89
C LYS A 59 1.69 -5.80 -7.17
N THR A 60 0.78 -6.46 -7.89
CA THR A 60 0.18 -7.72 -7.44
C THR A 60 1.23 -8.74 -6.99
N GLY A 61 0.96 -9.43 -5.89
CA GLY A 61 1.84 -10.43 -5.29
C GLY A 61 2.98 -9.85 -4.44
N SER A 62 3.11 -8.52 -4.34
CA SER A 62 4.14 -7.86 -3.54
C SER A 62 3.59 -7.41 -2.19
N THR A 63 4.45 -7.42 -1.17
CA THR A 63 4.14 -6.98 0.19
C THR A 63 4.68 -5.59 0.45
N TYR A 64 3.84 -4.74 1.03
CA TYR A 64 4.15 -3.35 1.30
C TYR A 64 3.83 -2.97 2.74
N LEU A 65 4.63 -2.05 3.27
CA LEU A 65 4.24 -1.20 4.41
C LEU A 65 3.68 0.10 3.82
N LEU A 66 2.46 0.43 4.22
CA LEU A 66 1.68 1.51 3.62
C LEU A 66 1.22 2.53 4.65
N PHE A 67 1.56 3.79 4.40
CA PHE A 67 0.95 4.94 5.05
C PHE A 67 -0.31 5.31 4.26
N LEU A 68 -1.47 5.13 4.90
CA LEU A 68 -2.77 5.29 4.28
C LEU A 68 -3.56 6.42 4.93
N VAL A 69 -4.35 7.11 4.12
CA VAL A 69 -5.37 8.09 4.53
C VAL A 69 -6.70 7.72 3.87
N HIS A 70 -7.82 7.93 4.56
CA HIS A 70 -9.15 7.73 3.95
C HIS A 70 -9.28 8.56 2.68
N SER A 71 -9.97 8.01 1.68
CA SER A 71 -10.12 8.67 0.38
C SER A 71 -10.83 10.03 0.48
N GLY A 72 -11.73 10.18 1.47
CA GLY A 72 -12.62 11.33 1.59
C GLY A 72 -13.68 11.41 0.47
N LEU A 73 -13.75 10.38 -0.39
CA LEU A 73 -14.71 10.28 -1.48
C LEU A 73 -16.07 9.85 -0.95
N SER A 74 -17.13 10.15 -1.69
CA SER A 74 -18.51 9.82 -1.32
C SER A 74 -18.96 8.43 -1.78
N GLY A 75 -20.06 7.93 -1.21
CA GLY A 75 -20.70 6.69 -1.63
C GLY A 75 -19.82 5.45 -1.36
N ASP A 76 -19.82 4.53 -2.32
CA ASP A 76 -19.08 3.25 -2.22
C ASP A 76 -17.55 3.43 -2.16
N LEU A 77 -17.04 4.63 -2.45
CA LEU A 77 -15.62 4.96 -2.44
C LEU A 77 -15.12 5.40 -1.06
N THR A 78 -16.02 5.65 -0.10
CA THR A 78 -15.71 6.10 1.27
C THR A 78 -14.83 5.12 2.05
N SER A 79 -14.94 3.82 1.74
CA SER A 79 -14.16 2.74 2.36
C SER A 79 -12.77 2.56 1.75
N GLN A 80 -12.45 3.29 0.68
CA GLN A 80 -11.15 3.24 0.02
C GLN A 80 -10.14 4.18 0.68
N TYR A 81 -8.86 3.92 0.44
CA TYR A 81 -7.75 4.70 0.96
C TYR A 81 -6.88 5.24 -0.17
N TYR A 82 -6.29 6.40 0.04
CA TYR A 82 -5.12 6.85 -0.71
C TYR A 82 -3.85 6.56 0.09
N VAL A 83 -2.73 6.48 -0.62
CA VAL A 83 -1.41 6.52 0.00
C VAL A 83 -1.06 7.96 0.37
N THR A 84 -0.55 8.16 1.58
CA THR A 84 -0.07 9.47 2.02
C THR A 84 1.06 9.96 1.13
N GLY A 85 0.90 11.15 0.55
CA GLY A 85 1.90 11.76 -0.34
C GLY A 85 2.05 11.04 -1.70
N ALA A 86 0.96 10.49 -2.24
CA ALA A 86 0.91 9.75 -3.50
C ALA A 86 1.71 8.43 -3.50
N ASP A 87 3.03 8.47 -3.72
CA ASP A 87 3.89 7.29 -3.65
C ASP A 87 4.92 7.35 -2.51
N ALA A 88 5.00 8.51 -1.85
CA ALA A 88 5.85 8.74 -0.69
C ALA A 88 5.63 7.74 0.45
N GLY A 89 4.37 7.34 0.67
CA GLY A 89 3.97 6.42 1.73
C GLY A 89 4.09 4.94 1.39
N ILE A 90 4.71 4.58 0.26
CA ILE A 90 4.87 3.18 -0.19
C ILE A 90 6.26 2.69 0.15
N TYR A 91 6.32 1.61 0.93
CA TYR A 91 7.57 0.91 1.22
C TYR A 91 7.43 -0.55 0.81
N LEU A 92 8.36 -1.03 0.01
CA LEU A 92 8.44 -2.40 -0.50
C LEU A 92 9.36 -3.22 0.40
N ALA A 93 8.97 -4.43 0.76
CA ALA A 93 9.82 -5.35 1.51
C ALA A 93 11.15 -5.64 0.77
N SER A 94 12.28 -5.53 1.49
CA SER A 94 13.66 -5.67 1.00
C SER A 94 13.99 -7.09 0.55
N THR A 95 13.70 -8.04 1.43
CA THR A 95 13.53 -9.43 1.05
C THR A 95 12.08 -9.59 0.66
N THR A 96 11.77 -10.32 -0.40
CA THR A 96 10.39 -10.53 -0.88
C THR A 96 9.56 -11.34 0.14
N ALA A 97 9.35 -10.85 1.37
CA ALA A 97 8.67 -11.49 2.52
C ALA A 97 8.52 -13.02 2.35
N LYS A 98 9.66 -13.71 2.42
CA LYS A 98 9.89 -15.17 2.28
C LYS A 98 8.85 -15.97 1.48
N ALA A 99 8.69 -15.76 0.16
CA ALA A 99 8.03 -16.69 -0.79
C ALA A 99 6.58 -17.17 -0.49
N LYS A 100 6.01 -16.89 0.69
CA LYS A 100 4.70 -17.32 1.19
C LYS A 100 3.67 -16.18 1.19
N ALA A 101 4.13 -14.93 1.10
CA ALA A 101 3.24 -13.79 0.86
C ALA A 101 2.58 -13.83 -0.52
N GLN A 102 3.24 -14.42 -1.52
CA GLN A 102 2.71 -14.57 -2.88
C GLN A 102 1.44 -15.43 -2.97
N THR A 103 1.15 -16.26 -1.95
CA THR A 103 -0.10 -17.06 -1.89
C THR A 103 -1.17 -16.40 -1.01
N GLY A 104 -0.93 -15.19 -0.50
CA GLY A 104 -1.89 -14.45 0.34
C GLY A 104 -2.10 -15.06 1.73
N SER A 105 -1.12 -15.80 2.26
CA SER A 105 -1.16 -16.46 3.57
C SER A 105 -0.06 -15.98 4.53
N ALA A 106 0.59 -14.84 4.22
CA ALA A 106 1.62 -14.29 5.10
C ALA A 106 1.03 -13.86 6.45
N THR A 107 1.76 -14.19 7.51
CA THR A 107 1.43 -13.87 8.89
C THR A 107 2.38 -12.81 9.45
N GLU A 108 2.06 -12.24 10.61
CA GLU A 108 2.97 -11.31 11.31
C GLU A 108 4.35 -11.92 11.58
N GLN A 109 4.41 -13.22 11.88
CA GLN A 109 5.66 -13.92 12.13
C GLN A 109 6.53 -14.01 10.86
N ASP A 110 5.91 -14.06 9.67
CA ASP A 110 6.63 -14.12 8.39
C ASP A 110 7.30 -12.79 8.01
N ILE A 111 6.83 -11.68 8.58
CA ILE A 111 7.32 -10.31 8.30
C ILE A 111 8.11 -9.69 9.48
N SER A 112 8.28 -10.41 10.58
CA SER A 112 9.07 -9.93 11.73
C SER A 112 10.54 -9.76 11.33
N GLY A 113 11.15 -8.63 11.70
CA GLY A 113 12.51 -8.25 11.28
C GLY A 113 12.67 -7.92 9.79
N GLU A 114 11.60 -7.92 8.99
CA GLU A 114 11.66 -7.52 7.58
C GLU A 114 11.95 -6.02 7.46
N THR A 115 12.83 -5.68 6.51
CA THR A 115 13.13 -4.29 6.18
C THR A 115 12.26 -3.87 5.02
N PHE A 116 11.73 -2.66 5.08
CA PHE A 116 10.90 -2.07 4.05
C PHE A 116 11.61 -0.84 3.48
N ASN A 117 11.92 -0.90 2.19
CA ASN A 117 12.57 0.19 1.46
C ASN A 117 11.51 1.07 0.80
N ARG A 118 11.65 2.36 0.98
CA ARG A 118 10.78 3.33 0.34
C ARG A 118 10.87 3.23 -1.18
N VAL A 119 9.72 3.21 -1.86
CA VAL A 119 9.66 3.06 -3.32
C VAL A 119 10.07 4.35 -4.04
N ASN A 120 9.71 5.52 -3.50
CA ASN A 120 10.16 6.81 -3.99
C ASN A 120 10.98 7.54 -2.91
N CYS A 121 12.31 7.42 -2.98
CA CYS A 121 13.22 8.10 -2.05
C CYS A 121 13.44 9.59 -2.36
N ASN A 122 12.91 10.08 -3.48
CA ASN A 122 13.09 11.46 -3.95
C ASN A 122 11.78 12.27 -3.86
N SER A 123 10.80 11.84 -3.06
CA SER A 123 9.48 12.49 -2.97
C SER A 123 9.51 13.91 -2.38
N GLY A 124 10.65 14.35 -1.84
CA GLY A 124 10.82 15.70 -1.28
C GLY A 124 10.28 15.88 0.14
N ASP A 125 9.90 14.79 0.81
CA ASP A 125 9.52 14.81 2.23
C ASP A 125 10.62 14.24 3.15
N ASN A 126 10.39 14.31 4.46
CA ASN A 126 11.34 13.88 5.50
C ASN A 126 11.10 12.45 6.01
N LEU A 127 10.35 11.61 5.29
CA LEU A 127 10.16 10.21 5.71
C LEU A 127 11.44 9.41 5.48
N HIS A 128 11.73 8.49 6.40
CA HIS A 128 12.94 7.68 6.38
C HIS A 128 13.02 6.82 5.10
N ALA A 129 14.21 6.62 4.55
CA ALA A 129 14.39 5.81 3.34
C ALA A 129 14.07 4.32 3.57
N THR A 130 14.23 3.84 4.81
CA THR A 130 13.99 2.45 5.21
C THR A 130 13.34 2.42 6.58
N LEU A 131 12.46 1.43 6.79
CA LEU A 131 11.82 1.15 8.06
C LEU A 131 11.89 -0.37 8.34
N THR A 132 12.14 -0.78 9.57
CA THR A 132 11.81 -2.16 9.96
C THR A 132 10.39 -2.23 10.53
N VAL A 133 9.74 -3.37 10.36
CA VAL A 133 8.35 -3.61 10.85
C VAL A 133 8.21 -3.38 12.36
N ASP A 134 9.29 -3.63 13.09
CA ASP A 134 9.31 -3.59 14.56
C ASP A 134 9.67 -2.19 15.10
N GLU A 135 10.31 -1.34 14.29
CA GLU A 135 10.57 0.07 14.62
C GLU A 135 9.33 0.95 14.52
N VAL A 136 8.25 0.47 13.90
CA VAL A 136 7.01 1.25 13.84
C VAL A 136 6.09 0.86 15.00
N PRO A 137 5.90 1.74 16.01
CA PRO A 137 5.15 1.40 17.20
C PRO A 137 3.69 1.08 16.86
N ALA A 138 3.23 -0.06 17.37
CA ALA A 138 1.80 -0.36 17.50
C ALA A 138 1.20 0.66 18.46
N SER A 139 0.33 1.55 17.95
CA SER A 139 -0.44 2.47 18.80
C SER A 139 -1.72 1.83 19.28
#